data_AF-A0A9E3VHZ6-F1
#
_entry.id   AF-A0A9E3VHZ6-F1
#
_cell.length_a   1.000
_cell.length_b   1.000
_cell.length_c   1.000
_cell.angle_alpha   90.00
_cell.angle_beta   90.00
_cell.angle_gamma   90.00
#
_symmetry.space_group_name_H-M   'P 1'
#
loop_
_entity.id
_entity.type
_entity.pdbx_description
1 polymer ?
#
loop_
_entity_poly.entity_id
_entity_poly.type
_entity_poly.pdbx_seq_one_letter_code
_entity_poly.pdbx_strand_id
1 'polypeptide(L)'
;MQELISKVSAAAGITEEQAKKSIDTVSGYIKDRLPESFRSQIDNLLGGGNLSEGVKSKLNEVATEMRGKAEDVFKEVRETADEMAGKIREMFTEKKDENK
;
A
#
# COMPACT_ATOMS: atom_id res chain seq x y z
N MET A 1 -23.48 2.62 -4.68
CA MET A 1 -23.20 1.73 -5.83
C MET A 1 -23.69 2.26 -7.19
N GLN A 2 -24.95 2.70 -7.33
CA GLN A 2 -25.50 3.26 -8.61
C GLN A 2 -24.65 4.42 -9.18
N GLU A 3 -24.27 5.39 -8.35
CA GLU A 3 -23.40 6.50 -8.78
C GLU A 3 -22.05 6.04 -9.34
N LEU A 4 -21.43 5.03 -8.71
CA LEU A 4 -20.15 4.47 -9.16
C LEU A 4 -20.31 3.75 -10.50
N ILE A 5 -21.39 2.98 -10.68
CA ILE A 5 -21.72 2.32 -11.94
C ILE A 5 -21.88 3.36 -13.05
N SER A 6 -22.64 4.43 -12.80
CA SER A 6 -22.86 5.50 -13.77
C SER A 6 -21.54 6.21 -14.15
N LYS A 7 -20.68 6.51 -13.17
CA LYS A 7 -19.35 7.10 -13.43
C LYS A 7 -18.47 6.20 -14.27
N VAL A 8 -18.40 4.91 -13.96
CA VAL A 8 -17.58 3.94 -14.70
C VAL A 8 -18.13 3.75 -16.11
N SER A 9 -19.45 3.60 -16.25
CA SER A 9 -20.17 3.52 -17.52
C SER A 9 -19.83 4.72 -18.43
N ALA A 10 -19.99 5.94 -17.92
CA ALA A 10 -19.72 7.16 -18.67
C ALA A 10 -18.23 7.33 -19.03
N ALA A 11 -17.33 7.01 -18.10
CA ALA A 11 -15.88 7.17 -18.33
C ALA A 11 -15.29 6.13 -19.28
N ALA A 12 -15.77 4.88 -19.21
CA ALA A 12 -15.26 3.79 -20.03
C ALA A 12 -16.07 3.56 -21.32
N GLY A 13 -17.21 4.24 -21.48
CA GLY A 13 -18.09 4.06 -22.65
C GLY A 13 -18.73 2.67 -22.71
N ILE A 14 -19.03 2.07 -21.56
CA ILE A 14 -19.59 0.72 -21.44
C ILE A 14 -21.02 0.77 -20.89
N THR A 15 -21.78 -0.32 -21.01
CA THR A 15 -23.14 -0.36 -20.44
C THR A 15 -23.09 -0.40 -18.91
N GLU A 16 -24.17 0.03 -18.25
CA GLU A 16 -24.27 -0.06 -16.78
C GLU A 16 -24.10 -1.49 -16.26
N GLU A 17 -24.58 -2.49 -17.00
CA GLU A 17 -24.42 -3.89 -16.66
C GLU A 17 -22.95 -4.34 -16.72
N GLN A 18 -22.23 -3.89 -17.76
CA GLN A 18 -20.79 -4.14 -17.89
C GLN A 18 -20.00 -3.43 -16.79
N ALA A 19 -20.36 -2.20 -16.46
CA ALA A 19 -19.76 -1.44 -15.37
C ALA A 19 -19.97 -2.13 -14.02
N LYS A 20 -21.20 -2.56 -13.72
CA LYS A 20 -21.51 -3.34 -12.51
C LYS A 20 -20.66 -4.59 -12.40
N LYS A 21 -20.62 -5.41 -13.45
CA LYS A 21 -19.83 -6.65 -13.49
C LYS A 21 -18.33 -6.39 -13.28
N SER A 22 -17.82 -5.29 -13.85
CA SER A 22 -16.42 -4.88 -13.69
C SER A 22 -16.12 -4.48 -12.25
N ILE A 23 -16.98 -3.66 -11.63
CA ILE A 23 -16.84 -3.24 -10.22
C ILE A 23 -16.88 -4.46 -9.30
N ASP A 24 -17.81 -5.39 -9.52
CA ASP A 24 -17.95 -6.61 -8.71
C ASP A 24 -16.69 -7.48 -8.81
N THR A 25 -16.12 -7.62 -10.02
CA THR A 25 -14.89 -8.40 -10.26
C THR A 25 -13.69 -7.81 -9.54
N VAL A 26 -13.49 -6.49 -9.65
CA VAL A 26 -12.37 -5.79 -8.99
C VAL A 26 -12.55 -5.81 -7.47
N SER A 27 -13.78 -5.61 -6.99
CA SER A 27 -14.12 -5.71 -5.56
C SER A 27 -13.78 -7.08 -5.00
N GLY A 28 -14.17 -8.16 -5.69
CA GLY A 28 -13.83 -9.53 -5.32
C GLY A 28 -12.32 -9.73 -5.20
N TYR A 29 -11.56 -9.32 -6.22
CA TYR A 29 -10.10 -9.41 -6.21
C TYR A 29 -9.46 -8.69 -5.02
N ILE A 30 -9.93 -7.48 -4.69
CA ILE A 30 -9.42 -6.72 -3.55
C ILE A 30 -9.76 -7.42 -2.23
N LYS A 31 -11.00 -7.90 -2.05
CA LYS A 31 -11.43 -8.61 -0.84
C LYS A 31 -10.67 -9.91 -0.60
N ASP A 32 -10.22 -10.58 -1.65
CA ASP A 32 -9.41 -11.80 -1.56
C ASP A 32 -7.99 -11.52 -1.09
N ARG A 33 -7.49 -10.30 -1.32
CA ARG A 33 -6.13 -9.86 -0.90
C ARG A 33 -6.12 -9.13 0.44
N LEU A 34 -7.27 -8.71 0.95
CA LEU A 34 -7.39 -8.03 2.23
C LEU A 34 -7.78 -8.99 3.36
N PRO A 35 -7.32 -8.74 4.60
CA PRO A 35 -7.80 -9.45 5.78
C PRO A 35 -9.32 -9.37 5.91
N GLU A 36 -9.95 -10.40 6.48
CA GLU A 36 -11.42 -10.45 6.63
C GLU A 36 -11.99 -9.25 7.37
N SER A 37 -11.21 -8.69 8.29
CA SER A 37 -11.54 -7.49 9.04
C SER A 37 -11.82 -6.28 8.18
N PHE A 38 -11.40 -6.24 6.90
CA PHE A 38 -11.61 -5.14 5.96
C PHE A 38 -12.70 -5.40 4.91
N ARG A 39 -13.11 -6.66 4.72
CA ARG A 39 -14.06 -7.04 3.65
C ARG A 39 -15.40 -6.32 3.76
N SER A 40 -15.95 -6.26 4.97
CA SER A 40 -17.22 -5.57 5.23
C SER A 40 -17.17 -4.06 4.99
N GLN A 41 -15.97 -3.47 4.96
CA GLN A 41 -15.81 -2.03 4.78
C GLN A 41 -15.61 -1.65 3.31
N ILE A 42 -15.01 -2.55 2.52
CA ILE A 42 -15.07 -2.48 1.06
C ILE A 42 -16.54 -2.51 0.61
N ASP A 43 -17.36 -3.42 1.16
CA ASP A 43 -18.79 -3.48 0.86
C ASP A 43 -19.52 -2.19 1.21
N ASN A 44 -19.26 -1.63 2.39
CA ASN A 44 -19.85 -0.37 2.81
C ASN A 44 -19.47 0.79 1.87
N LEU A 45 -18.20 0.88 1.49
CA LEU A 45 -17.70 1.93 0.60
C LEU A 45 -18.32 1.83 -0.81
N LEU A 46 -18.40 0.62 -1.37
CA LEU A 46 -19.04 0.39 -2.68
C LEU A 46 -20.56 0.62 -2.64
N GLY A 47 -21.18 0.34 -1.50
CA GLY A 47 -22.56 0.70 -1.21
C GLY A 47 -22.83 2.21 -1.29
N GLY A 48 -21.80 3.04 -1.17
CA GLY A 48 -21.91 4.50 -1.05
C GLY A 48 -21.92 4.98 0.40
N GLY A 49 -21.59 4.11 1.35
CA GLY A 49 -21.34 4.47 2.73
C GLY A 49 -19.97 5.12 2.90
N ASN A 50 -19.85 5.98 3.91
CA ASN A 50 -18.57 6.55 4.28
C ASN A 50 -17.71 5.52 5.03
N LEU A 51 -16.39 5.65 4.88
CA LEU A 51 -15.43 4.89 5.66
C LEU A 51 -15.67 5.19 7.15
N SER A 52 -16.15 4.20 7.91
CA SER A 52 -16.56 4.41 9.29
C SER A 52 -15.36 4.76 10.18
N GLU A 53 -15.60 5.46 11.29
CA GLU A 53 -14.55 5.80 12.26
C GLU A 53 -13.79 4.56 12.75
N GLY A 54 -14.46 3.41 12.88
CA GLY A 54 -13.82 2.14 13.23
C GLY A 54 -12.76 1.69 12.22
N VAL A 55 -12.93 2.00 10.93
CA VAL A 55 -11.91 1.74 9.90
C VAL A 55 -10.78 2.75 9.98
N LYS A 56 -11.09 4.03 10.22
CA LYS A 56 -10.04 5.04 10.42
C LYS A 56 -9.17 4.70 11.62
N SER A 57 -9.76 4.22 12.71
CA SER A 57 -9.03 3.73 13.87
C SER A 57 -8.18 2.50 13.56
N LYS A 58 -8.73 1.50 12.84
CA LYS A 58 -7.95 0.31 12.43
C LYS A 58 -6.85 0.64 11.42
N LEU A 59 -7.08 1.59 10.52
CA LEU A 59 -6.04 2.09 9.61
C LEU A 59 -4.96 2.84 10.37
N ASN A 60 -5.31 3.63 11.38
CA ASN A 60 -4.32 4.26 12.26
C ASN A 60 -3.54 3.21 13.06
N GLU A 61 -4.18 2.13 13.51
CA GLU A 61 -3.53 1.03 14.22
C GLU A 61 -2.55 0.27 13.31
N VAL A 62 -2.98 -0.10 12.09
CA VAL A 62 -2.11 -0.69 11.06
C VAL A 62 -0.97 0.26 10.67
N ALA A 63 -1.25 1.55 10.51
CA ALA A 63 -0.24 2.55 10.20
C ALA A 63 0.76 2.73 11.36
N THR A 64 0.30 2.64 12.61
CA THR A 64 1.14 2.71 13.81
C THR A 64 2.00 1.45 13.95
N GLU A 65 1.43 0.26 13.68
CA GLU A 65 2.17 -1.01 13.70
C GLU A 65 3.18 -1.08 12.55
N MET A 66 2.81 -0.60 11.35
CA MET A 66 3.73 -0.43 10.23
C MET A 66 4.81 0.61 10.54
N ARG A 67 4.50 1.68 11.27
CA ARG A 67 5.50 2.68 11.68
C ARG A 67 6.51 2.09 12.65
N GLY A 68 6.06 1.30 13.63
CA GLY A 68 6.96 0.58 14.54
C GLY A 68 7.88 -0.38 13.79
N LYS A 69 7.32 -1.18 12.87
CA LYS A 69 8.12 -2.08 12.02
C LYS A 69 9.02 -1.31 11.04
N ALA A 70 8.55 -0.17 10.54
CA ALA A 70 9.34 0.70 9.67
C ALA A 70 10.50 1.32 10.42
N GLU A 71 10.36 1.70 11.70
CA GLU A 71 11.48 2.19 12.51
C GLU A 71 12.56 1.13 12.71
N ASP A 72 12.18 -0.14 12.90
CA ASP A 72 13.14 -1.25 13.00
C ASP A 72 13.81 -1.54 11.64
N VAL A 73 13.05 -1.56 10.55
CA VAL A 73 13.59 -1.68 9.18
C VAL A 73 14.50 -0.49 8.84
N PHE A 74 14.15 0.74 9.25
CA PHE A 74 14.97 1.93 9.03
C PHE A 74 16.26 1.88 9.84
N LYS A 75 16.26 1.31 11.05
CA LYS A 75 17.48 1.10 11.85
C LYS A 75 18.39 0.08 11.18
N GLU A 76 17.86 -1.06 10.74
CA GLU A 76 18.64 -2.07 10.01
C GLU A 76 19.21 -1.53 8.70
N VAL A 77 18.42 -0.76 7.94
CA VAL A 77 18.87 -0.09 6.71
C VAL A 77 19.96 0.94 7.00
N ARG A 78 19.86 1.68 8.10
CA ARG A 78 20.86 2.68 8.50
C ARG A 78 22.17 2.02 8.92
N GLU A 79 22.12 0.99 9.75
CA GLU A 79 23.32 0.22 10.13
C GLU A 79 23.99 -0.40 8.91
N THR A 80 23.21 -1.01 8.01
CA THR A 80 23.73 -1.57 6.75
C THR A 80 24.36 -0.48 5.87
N ALA A 81 23.76 0.70 5.79
CA ALA A 81 24.29 1.82 5.01
C ALA A 81 25.59 2.39 5.61
N ASP A 82 25.66 2.50 6.94
CA ASP A 82 26.87 2.97 7.64
C ASP A 82 28.03 1.97 7.48
N GLU A 83 27.77 0.66 7.57
CA GLU A 83 28.76 -0.38 7.28
C GLU A 83 29.26 -0.34 5.83
N MET A 84 28.33 -0.16 4.88
CA MET A 84 28.65 -0.13 3.45
C MET A 84 29.46 1.13 3.11
N ALA A 85 29.12 2.28 3.69
CA ALA A 85 29.87 3.52 3.55
C ALA A 85 31.29 3.39 4.13
N GLY A 86 31.44 2.69 5.25
CA GLY A 86 32.74 2.35 5.84
C GLY A 86 33.60 1.52 4.88
N LYS A 87 33.08 0.38 4.42
CA LYS A 87 33.78 -0.51 3.46
C LYS A 87 34.12 0.18 2.14
N ILE A 88 33.24 1.03 1.63
CA ILE A 88 33.51 1.82 0.41
C ILE A 88 34.65 2.80 0.67
N ARG A 89 34.64 3.53 1.78
CA ARG A 89 35.71 4.47 2.11
C ARG A 89 37.05 3.75 2.22
N GLU A 90 37.11 2.61 2.91
CA GLU A 90 38.33 1.80 3.05
C GLU A 90 38.90 1.37 1.70
N MET A 91 38.06 0.79 0.82
CA MET A 91 38.45 0.41 -0.54
C MET A 91 38.96 1.59 -1.39
N PHE A 92 38.42 2.80 -1.18
CA PHE A 92 38.86 4.01 -1.88
C PHE A 92 40.17 4.58 -1.34
N THR A 93 40.48 4.38 -0.05
CA THR A 93 41.78 4.76 0.54
C THR A 93 42.89 3.77 0.19
N GLU A 94 42.66 2.45 0.27
CA GLU A 94 43.69 1.45 -0.05
C GLU A 94 44.17 1.55 -1.51
N LYS A 95 43.24 1.76 -2.46
CA LYS A 95 43.60 1.97 -3.89
C LYS A 95 44.41 3.24 -4.15
N LYS A 96 44.42 4.20 -3.23
CA LYS A 96 45.14 5.47 -3.38
C LYS A 96 46.57 5.38 -2.88
N ASP A 97 46.87 4.43 -1.99
CA ASP A 97 48.21 4.18 -1.45
C ASP A 97 48.98 3.10 -2.23
N GLU A 98 48.31 2.16 -2.93
CA GLU A 98 48.99 1.15 -3.78
C GLU A 98 49.55 1.67 -5.12
N ASN A 99 49.23 2.91 -5.50
CA ASN A 99 49.62 3.51 -6.79
C ASN A 99 50.66 4.63 -6.66
N LYS A 100 51.40 4.66 -5.55
CA LYS A 100 52.45 5.64 -5.23
C LYS A 100 53.76 4.92 -4.91
#